data_AF-A0A1S3E7S5-F1
#
_entry.id   AF-A0A1S3E7S5-F1
#
_cell.length_a   1.000
_cell.length_b   1.000
_cell.length_c   1.000
_cell.angle_alpha   90.00
_cell.angle_beta   90.00
_cell.angle_gamma   90.00
#
_symmetry.space_group_name_H-M   'P 1'
#
loop_
_entity.id
_entity.type
_entity.pdbx_description
1 polymer ?
#
loop_
_entity_poly.entity_id
_entity_poly.type
_entity_poly.pdbx_seq_one_letter_code
_entity_poly.pdbx_strand_id
1 'polypeptide(L)'
;MVTMVGDEDDEVDFVWPKDTCGYRVKPEFMPVLRKIIGKHGNIVKNCPALTVKYRSMLERICEIISELEKKDGTKIREGTLRCKIGVVNEIKNMEVEVEWFHTRLAEILEARTKFQQFGMKKDKTDNNRKTIEIAKSA
;
A
#
# COMPACT_ATOMS: atom_id res chain seq x y z
N MET A 1 13.84 -61.12 -17.96
CA MET A 1 13.11 -59.95 -18.51
C MET A 1 11.99 -59.62 -17.54
N VAL A 2 12.12 -58.51 -16.81
CA VAL A 2 10.98 -57.84 -16.18
C VAL A 2 11.22 -56.34 -16.39
N THR A 3 10.42 -55.76 -17.27
CA THR A 3 10.35 -54.31 -17.53
C THR A 3 9.45 -53.67 -16.47
N MET A 4 10.00 -52.78 -15.65
CA MET A 4 9.27 -51.80 -14.85
C MET A 4 9.61 -50.46 -15.52
N VAL A 5 8.84 -50.01 -16.51
CA VAL A 5 7.69 -49.09 -16.39
C VAL A 5 8.06 -47.87 -15.53
N GLY A 6 8.16 -46.73 -16.21
CA GLY A 6 8.75 -45.50 -15.71
C GLY A 6 7.87 -44.76 -14.71
N ASP A 7 8.57 -44.13 -13.78
CA ASP A 7 8.06 -42.98 -13.03
C ASP A 7 8.32 -41.74 -13.90
N GLU A 8 7.36 -41.44 -14.79
CA GLU A 8 7.25 -40.12 -15.38
C GLU A 8 6.62 -39.24 -14.30
N ASP A 9 7.45 -38.39 -13.69
CA ASP A 9 6.98 -37.23 -12.92
C ASP A 9 6.14 -36.36 -13.86
N ASP A 10 4.83 -36.60 -13.86
CA ASP A 10 3.84 -35.72 -14.46
C ASP A 10 3.91 -34.38 -13.72
N GLU A 11 4.80 -33.50 -14.19
CA GLU A 11 4.66 -32.06 -14.04
C GLU A 11 3.29 -31.70 -14.63
N VAL A 12 2.28 -31.66 -13.77
CA VAL A 12 0.96 -31.15 -14.12
C VAL A 12 1.12 -29.68 -14.50
N ASP A 13 1.27 -29.45 -15.80
CA ASP A 13 1.26 -28.13 -16.40
C ASP A 13 -0.13 -27.54 -16.17
N PHE A 14 -0.23 -26.81 -15.05
CA PHE A 14 -1.47 -26.23 -14.56
C PHE A 14 -1.80 -25.06 -15.48
N VAL A 15 -2.47 -25.34 -16.59
CA VAL A 15 -2.88 -24.32 -17.56
C VAL A 15 -3.96 -23.44 -16.92
N TRP A 16 -3.52 -22.29 -16.40
CA TRP A 16 -4.41 -21.30 -15.80
C TRP A 16 -5.26 -20.62 -16.87
N PRO A 17 -6.53 -20.29 -16.56
CA PRO A 17 -7.36 -19.45 -17.41
C PRO A 17 -6.65 -18.13 -17.69
N LYS A 18 -6.57 -17.77 -18.97
CA LYS A 18 -5.80 -16.66 -19.55
C LYS A 18 -6.18 -15.26 -19.03
N ASP A 19 -7.19 -15.16 -18.16
CA ASP A 19 -7.72 -13.92 -17.61
C ASP A 19 -7.53 -13.73 -16.09
N THR A 20 -6.91 -14.70 -15.40
CA THR A 20 -6.44 -14.49 -14.02
C THR A 20 -4.94 -14.63 -13.99
N CYS A 21 -4.27 -13.47 -14.01
CA CYS A 21 -2.84 -13.37 -13.81
C CYS A 21 -2.42 -14.26 -12.63
N GLY A 22 -1.44 -15.16 -12.85
CA GLY A 22 -1.01 -16.25 -11.95
C GLY A 22 -0.42 -15.81 -10.60
N TYR A 23 -0.92 -14.72 -10.02
CA TYR A 23 -0.59 -14.24 -8.71
C TYR A 23 -1.18 -15.12 -7.63
N ARG A 24 -0.33 -15.47 -6.66
CA ARG A 24 -0.76 -16.14 -5.44
C ARG A 24 -0.75 -15.13 -4.29
N VAL A 25 -1.93 -14.73 -3.83
CA VAL A 25 -2.15 -13.96 -2.60
C VAL A 25 -3.27 -14.63 -1.79
N LYS A 26 -3.47 -14.23 -0.52
CA LYS A 26 -4.63 -14.70 0.24
C LYS A 26 -5.96 -14.33 -0.47
N PRO A 27 -7.00 -15.17 -0.42
CA PRO A 27 -8.26 -14.94 -1.12
C PRO A 27 -8.90 -13.58 -0.83
N GLU A 28 -8.80 -13.10 0.41
CA GLU A 28 -9.34 -11.79 0.82
C GLU A 28 -8.67 -10.59 0.13
N PHE A 29 -7.46 -10.77 -0.40
CA PHE A 29 -6.71 -9.72 -1.10
C PHE A 29 -6.87 -9.80 -2.62
N MET A 30 -7.41 -10.90 -3.16
CA MET A 30 -7.65 -11.05 -4.60
C MET A 30 -8.50 -9.91 -5.21
N PRO A 31 -9.59 -9.44 -4.57
CA PRO A 31 -10.38 -8.33 -5.11
C PRO A 31 -9.56 -7.03 -5.23
N VAL A 32 -8.76 -6.73 -4.21
CA VAL A 32 -7.89 -5.55 -4.17
C VAL A 32 -6.81 -5.67 -5.23
N LEU A 33 -6.16 -6.83 -5.34
CA LEU A 33 -5.12 -7.09 -6.32
C LEU A 33 -5.66 -6.95 -7.76
N ARG A 34 -6.85 -7.49 -8.05
CA ARG A 34 -7.50 -7.31 -9.36
C ARG A 34 -7.75 -5.84 -9.69
N LYS A 35 -8.18 -5.04 -8.72
CA LYS A 35 -8.39 -3.59 -8.89
C LYS A 35 -7.06 -2.87 -9.18
N ILE A 36 -5.97 -3.26 -8.53
CA ILE A 36 -4.63 -2.72 -8.80
C ILE A 36 -4.22 -3.07 -10.23
N ILE A 37 -4.27 -4.34 -10.61
CA ILE A 37 -3.84 -4.80 -11.94
C ILE A 37 -4.69 -4.18 -13.04
N GLY A 38 -6.00 -4.09 -12.84
CA GLY A 38 -6.90 -3.46 -13.81
C GLY A 38 -6.61 -1.97 -14.01
N LYS A 39 -6.07 -1.27 -13.00
CA LYS A 39 -5.76 0.15 -13.08
C LYS A 39 -4.33 0.47 -13.48
N HIS A 40 -3.37 -0.35 -13.06
CA HIS A 40 -1.93 -0.08 -13.15
C HIS A 40 -1.18 -1.10 -14.00
N GLY A 41 -1.86 -2.15 -14.48
CA GLY A 41 -1.25 -3.24 -15.23
C GLY A 41 -0.49 -4.23 -14.33
N ASN A 42 0.37 -5.03 -14.94
CA ASN A 42 1.26 -5.93 -14.20
C ASN A 42 2.37 -5.12 -13.51
N ILE A 43 2.22 -4.94 -12.19
CA ILE A 43 3.16 -4.15 -11.37
C ILE A 43 4.47 -4.89 -11.02
N VAL A 44 4.60 -6.18 -11.33
CA VAL A 44 5.83 -6.96 -11.08
C VAL A 44 6.54 -7.37 -12.38
N LYS A 45 6.19 -6.74 -13.51
CA LYS A 45 6.71 -7.15 -14.83
C LYS A 45 8.23 -7.03 -14.98
N ASN A 46 8.85 -6.06 -14.28
CA ASN A 46 10.29 -5.81 -14.32
C ASN A 46 11.03 -6.48 -13.16
N CYS A 47 10.33 -7.24 -12.32
CA CYS A 47 10.91 -7.77 -11.12
C CYS A 47 11.78 -9.00 -11.41
N PRO A 48 13.06 -9.02 -10.97
CA PRO A 48 14.04 -10.00 -11.44
C PRO A 48 13.92 -11.36 -10.74
N ALA A 49 12.97 -11.53 -9.83
CA ALA A 49 12.74 -12.78 -9.12
C ALA A 49 11.24 -13.12 -9.12
N LEU A 50 10.86 -14.39 -9.14
CA LEU A 50 9.47 -14.83 -8.96
C LEU A 50 9.41 -15.80 -7.78
N THR A 51 9.89 -15.35 -6.61
CA THR A 51 10.02 -16.17 -5.40
C THR A 51 8.87 -15.95 -4.41
N VAL A 52 8.82 -16.73 -3.32
CA VAL A 52 7.87 -16.56 -2.20
C VAL A 52 7.82 -15.12 -1.66
N LYS A 53 8.92 -14.36 -1.80
CA LYS A 53 9.01 -12.94 -1.41
C LYS A 53 8.00 -12.05 -2.17
N TYR A 54 7.58 -12.44 -3.36
CA TYR A 54 6.60 -11.69 -4.16
C TYR A 54 5.21 -11.76 -3.61
N ARG A 55 4.81 -12.96 -3.17
CA ARG A 55 3.51 -13.16 -2.53
C ARG A 55 3.39 -12.26 -1.31
N SER A 56 4.40 -12.23 -0.44
CA SER A 56 4.36 -11.38 0.76
C SER A 56 4.34 -9.89 0.41
N MET A 57 5.05 -9.45 -0.63
CA MET A 57 5.00 -8.06 -1.11
C MET A 57 3.61 -7.66 -1.63
N LEU A 58 3.00 -8.50 -2.50
CA LEU A 58 1.67 -8.24 -3.03
C LEU A 58 0.60 -8.23 -1.94
N GLU A 59 0.67 -9.17 -1.00
CA GLU A 59 -0.19 -9.20 0.18
C GLU A 59 -0.01 -7.94 1.03
N ARG A 60 1.23 -7.46 1.21
CA ARG A 60 1.52 -6.24 1.96
C ARG A 60 0.95 -4.98 1.29
N ILE A 61 1.04 -4.88 -0.04
CA ILE A 61 0.40 -3.78 -0.79
C ILE A 61 -1.12 -3.82 -0.56
N CYS A 62 -1.73 -5.00 -0.73
CA CYS A 62 -3.17 -5.16 -0.58
C CYS A 62 -3.65 -4.86 0.84
N GLU A 63 -2.87 -5.25 1.86
CA GLU A 63 -3.13 -4.96 3.27
C GLU A 63 -3.14 -3.45 3.51
N ILE A 64 -2.12 -2.71 3.04
CA ILE A 64 -2.04 -1.27 3.24
C ILE A 64 -3.21 -0.55 2.55
N ILE A 65 -3.55 -0.94 1.32
CA ILE A 65 -4.71 -0.39 0.60
C ILE A 65 -6.00 -0.68 1.34
N SER A 66 -6.20 -1.93 1.78
CA SER A 66 -7.40 -2.33 2.53
C SER A 66 -7.54 -1.54 3.83
N GLU A 67 -6.44 -1.28 4.54
CA GLU A 67 -6.45 -0.44 5.74
C GLU A 67 -6.81 1.01 5.44
N LEU A 68 -6.33 1.56 4.32
CA LEU A 68 -6.64 2.93 3.88
C LEU A 68 -8.10 3.08 3.42
N GLU A 69 -8.69 2.02 2.85
CA GLU A 69 -10.10 2.01 2.44
C GLU A 69 -11.04 1.79 3.64
N LYS A 70 -10.65 0.94 4.61
CA LYS A 70 -11.48 0.63 5.80
C LYS A 70 -11.47 1.73 6.86
N LYS A 71 -10.33 2.35 7.08
CA LYS A 71 -10.23 3.48 8.02
C LYS A 71 -10.55 4.73 7.22
N ASP A 72 -11.39 5.62 7.75
CA ASP A 72 -11.42 7.00 7.25
C ASP A 72 -9.96 7.45 7.17
N GLY A 73 -9.51 7.87 5.98
CA GLY A 73 -8.10 8.19 5.72
C GLY A 73 -7.53 9.26 6.66
N THR A 74 -8.37 9.88 7.50
CA THR A 74 -8.10 10.81 8.60
C THR A 74 -7.74 10.15 9.95
N LYS A 75 -8.11 8.88 10.19
CA LYS A 75 -7.91 8.16 11.46
C LYS A 75 -6.57 7.43 11.59
N ILE A 76 -5.84 7.21 10.49
CA ILE A 76 -4.50 6.59 10.54
C ILE A 76 -3.55 7.55 11.28
N ARG A 77 -2.66 7.06 12.15
CA ARG A 77 -1.69 7.94 12.83
C ARG A 77 -0.56 8.33 11.87
N GLU A 78 -0.01 9.53 12.00
CA GLU A 78 1.10 10.00 11.15
C GLU A 78 2.30 9.03 11.15
N GLY A 79 2.73 8.58 12.34
CA GLY A 79 3.82 7.59 12.45
C GLY A 79 3.49 6.28 11.72
N THR A 80 2.24 5.81 11.77
CA THR A 80 1.80 4.62 11.02
C THR A 80 1.86 4.86 9.51
N LEU A 81 1.51 6.06 9.04
CA LEU A 81 1.60 6.42 7.63
C LEU A 81 3.06 6.45 7.16
N ARG A 82 3.98 7.01 7.96
CA ARG A 82 5.43 6.99 7.68
C ARG A 82 5.97 5.56 7.61
N CYS A 83 5.58 4.68 8.54
CA CYS A 83 5.96 3.26 8.48
C CYS A 83 5.46 2.59 7.19
N LYS A 84 4.22 2.87 6.77
CA LYS A 84 3.65 2.32 5.53
C LYS A 84 4.38 2.83 4.29
N ILE A 85 4.76 4.13 4.25
CA ILE A 85 5.61 4.69 3.19
C ILE A 85 6.95 3.95 3.13
N GLY A 86 7.60 3.70 4.27
CA GLY A 86 8.85 2.94 4.34
C GLY A 86 8.73 1.55 3.72
N VAL A 87 7.69 0.81 4.09
CA VAL A 87 7.40 -0.52 3.52
C VAL A 87 7.19 -0.45 1.99
N VAL A 88 6.43 0.52 1.49
CA VAL A 88 6.22 0.66 0.04
C VAL A 88 7.51 1.05 -0.68
N ASN A 89 8.36 1.87 -0.06
CA ASN A 89 9.66 2.22 -0.60
C ASN A 89 10.60 1.01 -0.69
N GLU A 90 10.59 0.11 0.31
CA GLU A 90 11.33 -1.15 0.24
C GLU A 90 10.84 -2.03 -0.92
N ILE A 91 9.53 -2.12 -1.14
CA ILE A 91 8.93 -2.89 -2.23
C ILE A 91 9.31 -2.28 -3.59
N LYS A 92 9.27 -0.94 -3.70
CA LYS A 92 9.73 -0.20 -4.90
C LYS A 92 11.19 -0.53 -5.22
N ASN A 93 12.05 -0.60 -4.22
CA ASN A 93 13.48 -0.92 -4.41
C ASN A 93 13.72 -2.37 -4.87
N MET A 94 12.70 -3.23 -4.87
CA MET A 94 12.77 -4.57 -5.46
C MET A 94 12.33 -4.60 -6.93
N GLU A 95 12.15 -3.42 -7.57
CA GLU A 95 11.69 -3.25 -8.96
C GLU A 95 10.20 -3.53 -9.19
N VAL A 96 9.40 -3.49 -8.12
CA VAL A 96 7.93 -3.49 -8.23
C VAL A 96 7.45 -2.08 -8.57
N GLU A 97 6.59 -1.96 -9.58
CA GLU A 97 6.01 -0.70 -10.06
C GLU A 97 4.90 -0.17 -9.13
N VAL A 98 5.32 0.37 -7.97
CA VAL A 98 4.43 0.94 -6.94
C VAL A 98 4.66 2.43 -6.68
N GLU A 99 5.29 3.15 -7.62
CA GLU A 99 5.52 4.60 -7.48
C GLU A 99 4.22 5.37 -7.21
N TRP A 100 3.16 5.03 -7.95
CA TRP A 100 1.83 5.60 -7.78
C TRP A 100 1.31 5.47 -6.33
N PHE A 101 1.65 4.37 -5.66
CA PHE A 101 1.21 4.12 -4.29
C PHE A 101 2.05 4.91 -3.29
N HIS A 102 3.36 4.93 -3.50
CA HIS A 102 4.28 5.73 -2.70
C HIS A 102 3.91 7.21 -2.74
N THR A 103 3.72 7.77 -3.93
CA THR A 103 3.29 9.16 -4.13
C THR A 103 1.97 9.43 -3.40
N ARG A 104 0.99 8.53 -3.54
CA ARG A 104 -0.31 8.71 -2.89
C ARG A 104 -0.20 8.74 -1.36
N LEU A 105 0.63 7.90 -0.76
CA LEU A 105 0.87 7.91 0.68
C LEU A 105 1.56 9.19 1.14
N ALA A 106 2.53 9.70 0.37
CA ALA A 106 3.23 10.94 0.64
C ALA A 106 2.30 12.15 0.59
N GLU A 107 1.41 12.24 -0.41
CA GLU A 107 0.37 13.28 -0.49
C GLU A 107 -0.54 13.28 0.74
N ILE A 108 -0.99 12.11 1.19
CA ILE A 108 -1.83 11.98 2.38
C ILE A 108 -1.09 12.48 3.62
N LEU A 109 0.20 12.15 3.74
CA LEU A 109 1.05 12.60 4.85
C LEU A 109 1.19 14.13 4.82
N GLU A 110 1.51 14.69 3.67
CA GLU A 110 1.67 16.13 3.49
C GLU A 110 0.39 16.90 3.85
N ALA A 111 -0.76 16.47 3.31
CA ALA A 111 -2.06 17.08 3.59
C ALA A 111 -2.36 17.11 5.10
N ARG A 112 -2.00 16.05 5.82
CA ARG A 112 -2.17 15.97 7.28
C ARG A 112 -1.25 16.92 8.04
N THR A 113 0.03 16.96 7.67
CA THR A 113 0.97 17.88 8.32
C THR A 113 0.54 19.34 8.14
N LYS A 114 0.07 19.70 6.94
CA LYS A 114 -0.49 21.03 6.66
C LYS A 114 -1.75 21.31 7.49
N PHE A 115 -2.67 20.34 7.60
CA PHE A 115 -3.88 20.49 8.41
C PHE A 115 -3.58 20.73 9.89
N GLN A 116 -2.63 19.98 10.46
CA GLN A 116 -2.18 20.17 11.85
C GLN A 116 -1.55 21.56 12.06
N GLN A 117 -0.68 21.98 11.13
CA GLN A 117 -0.06 23.32 11.19
C GLN A 117 -1.12 24.44 11.13
N PHE A 118 -2.16 24.28 10.30
CA PHE A 118 -3.24 25.25 10.20
C PHE A 118 -4.07 25.32 11.50
N GLY A 119 -4.38 24.17 12.10
CA GLY A 119 -5.06 24.11 13.40
C GLY A 119 -4.29 24.86 14.48
N MET A 120 -2.99 24.57 14.62
CA MET A 120 -2.13 25.24 15.61
C MET A 120 -2.03 26.76 15.40
N LYS A 121 -2.03 27.23 14.14
CA LYS A 121 -2.01 28.67 13.83
C LYS A 121 -3.31 29.37 14.21
N LYS A 122 -4.45 28.69 14.04
CA LYS A 122 -5.75 29.22 14.44
C LYS A 122 -5.85 29.37 15.95
N ASP A 123 -5.46 28.33 16.70
CA ASP A 123 -5.49 28.37 18.18
C ASP A 123 -4.62 29.50 18.75
N LYS A 124 -3.43 29.72 18.18
CA LYS A 124 -2.54 30.84 18.57
C LYS A 124 -3.16 32.21 18.28
N THR A 125 -3.83 32.36 17.14
CA THR A 125 -4.48 33.62 16.74
C THR A 125 -5.67 33.94 17.65
N ASP A 126 -6.50 32.94 17.94
CA ASP A 126 -7.66 33.08 18.82
C ASP A 126 -7.25 33.40 20.26
N ASN A 127 -6.15 32.81 20.74
CA ASN A 127 -5.61 33.12 22.06
C ASN A 127 -5.07 34.55 22.14
N ASN A 128 -4.25 34.97 21.17
CA ASN A 128 -3.68 36.32 21.14
C ASN A 128 -4.76 37.41 21.07
N ARG A 129 -5.83 37.18 20.30
CA ARG A 129 -6.96 38.12 20.21
C ARG A 129 -7.64 38.32 21.55
N LYS A 130 -7.93 37.24 22.29
CA LYS A 130 -8.53 37.32 23.63
C LYS A 130 -7.66 38.12 24.60
N THR A 131 -6.35 37.92 24.57
CA THR A 131 -5.43 38.65 25.45
C THR A 131 -5.43 40.15 25.18
N ILE A 132 -5.53 40.57 23.91
CA ILE A 132 -5.61 41.99 23.53
C ILE A 132 -6.96 42.60 23.96
N GLU A 133 -8.06 41.88 23.82
CA GLU A 133 -9.40 42.35 24.25
C GLU A 133 -9.46 42.52 25.78
N ILE A 134 -8.84 41.61 26.55
CA ILE A 134 -8.72 41.71 28.01
C ILE A 134 -7.85 42.91 28.41
N ALA A 135 -6.69 43.10 27.78
CA ALA A 135 -5.78 44.20 28.09
C ALA A 135 -6.34 45.59 27.73
N LYS A 136 -7.32 45.67 26.83
CA LYS A 136 -8.01 46.93 26.48
C LYS A 136 -9.17 47.27 27.42
N SER A 137 -9.62 46.30 28.22
CA SER A 137 -10.79 46.44 29.11
C SER A 137 -10.40 46.59 30.59
N ALA A 138 -9.09 46.59 30.88
CA ALA A 138 -8.48 46.80 32.20
C ALA A 138 -7.86 48.19 32.27
#